data_AF-A0A0D3KQB7-F1
#
_entry.id   AF-A0A0D3KQB7-F1
#
_cell.length_a   1.000
_cell.length_b   1.000
_cell.length_c   1.000
_cell.angle_alpha   90.00
_cell.angle_beta   90.00
_cell.angle_gamma   90.00
#
_symmetry.space_group_name_H-M   'P 1'
#
loop_
_entity.id
_entity.type
_entity.pdbx_description
1 polymer ?
#
loop_
_entity_poly.entity_id
_entity_poly.type
_entity_poly.pdbx_seq_one_letter_code
_entity_poly.pdbx_strand_id
1 'polypeptide(L)'
;MGPSASRAGSTLPSRPPRGCFVCGQLTDTLHRLVASFEPPVSMATPPFNLHDYNADEMPRFAQGVQVNVAVFGPASTVAVTRLMRQIDGMDDLSSVLGRVLPSSRYDDFVVRKARESVTEFLINNPELDGRLPRDGQQRLQRARERLRAFFESCPRARPASLEQWYAFVDRSLGGEQWRSPGALHVPSVLRLFGLEAHEAEAVAGTKFARADCAAAGEEQPGTRRPEKVWRALEWLGKALASGYGPPGATSDLVNLVFLLERSPPEAPVATVVEAFRARRLERGEVSDLELPLRMVQDGEFDDTLAWKLLHHLHRKRGSLDAFKVHMQLPQYSDLPSALWFESLATQLREAGVEPLIDGRSLNADKVRRNPMFKLNADGGAAPPPPSREPSGQHVG
;
A
#
# COMPACT_ATOMS: atom_id res chain seq x y z
N MET A 1 26.63 -28.36 -4.55
CA MET A 1 25.31 -28.76 -5.09
C MET A 1 24.34 -28.82 -3.92
N GLY A 2 23.69 -27.70 -3.62
CA GLY A 2 22.65 -27.61 -2.59
C GLY A 2 21.26 -27.72 -3.24
N PRO A 3 20.24 -28.20 -2.51
CA PRO A 3 18.94 -28.49 -3.10
C PRO A 3 18.27 -27.19 -3.54
N SER A 4 17.95 -27.12 -4.82
CA SER A 4 17.10 -26.11 -5.42
C SER A 4 15.69 -26.28 -4.85
N ALA A 5 15.26 -25.36 -3.99
CA ALA A 5 13.86 -25.25 -3.59
C ALA A 5 13.04 -24.87 -4.82
N SER A 6 12.34 -25.85 -5.41
CA SER A 6 11.39 -25.59 -6.48
C SER A 6 10.27 -24.69 -5.93
N ARG A 7 10.23 -23.42 -6.35
CA ARG A 7 9.03 -22.60 -6.19
C ARG A 7 7.90 -23.32 -6.93
N ALA A 8 6.94 -23.84 -6.18
CA ALA A 8 5.72 -24.37 -6.75
C ALA A 8 5.08 -23.26 -7.59
N GLY A 9 4.98 -23.48 -8.90
CA GLY A 9 4.25 -22.59 -9.79
C GLY A 9 2.80 -22.59 -9.35
N SER A 10 2.35 -21.48 -8.76
CA SER A 10 0.95 -21.21 -8.48
C SER A 10 0.23 -21.11 -9.82
N THR A 11 -0.34 -22.21 -10.29
CA THR A 11 -1.30 -22.19 -11.38
C THR A 11 -2.60 -21.62 -10.83
N LEU A 12 -2.94 -20.40 -11.23
CA LEU A 12 -4.23 -19.78 -10.92
C LEU A 12 -5.36 -20.75 -11.33
N PRO A 13 -6.35 -21.02 -10.47
CA PRO A 13 -7.44 -21.94 -10.79
C PRO A 13 -8.24 -21.46 -12.02
N SER A 14 -8.74 -22.41 -12.82
CA SER A 14 -9.43 -22.15 -14.09
C SER A 14 -10.80 -21.47 -13.94
N ARG A 15 -11.36 -21.44 -12.72
CA ARG A 15 -12.56 -20.69 -12.35
C ARG A 15 -12.35 -19.98 -11.00
N PRO A 16 -12.40 -18.64 -10.97
CA PRO A 16 -12.41 -17.89 -9.72
C PRO A 16 -13.65 -18.15 -8.83
N PRO A 17 -13.54 -17.77 -7.55
CA PRO A 17 -14.65 -17.76 -6.61
C PRO A 17 -15.75 -16.74 -6.89
N ARG A 18 -17.01 -17.18 -6.74
CA ARG A 18 -18.10 -16.32 -6.22
C ARG A 18 -18.00 -16.19 -4.70
N GLY A 19 -16.90 -15.61 -4.22
CA GLY A 19 -16.52 -15.73 -2.79
C GLY A 19 -16.15 -14.42 -2.13
N CYS A 20 -15.06 -14.43 -1.37
CA CYS A 20 -14.61 -13.31 -0.53
C CYS A 20 -13.25 -12.78 -0.98
N PHE A 21 -13.07 -11.46 -0.99
CA PHE A 21 -11.78 -10.80 -1.08
C PHE A 21 -11.38 -10.26 0.30
N VAL A 22 -10.21 -10.63 0.79
CA VAL A 22 -9.69 -10.20 2.10
C VAL A 22 -8.45 -9.34 1.88
N CYS A 23 -8.48 -8.10 2.38
CA CYS A 23 -7.35 -7.17 2.41
C CYS A 23 -7.29 -6.55 3.80
N GLY A 24 -6.36 -7.01 4.64
CA GLY A 24 -6.28 -6.55 6.02
C GLY A 24 -5.52 -7.49 6.94
N GLN A 25 -5.45 -7.15 8.22
CA GLN A 25 -4.73 -7.94 9.22
C GLN A 25 -5.41 -9.28 9.52
N LEU A 26 -4.71 -10.39 9.31
CA LEU A 26 -5.22 -11.72 9.66
C LEU A 26 -5.03 -11.99 11.16
N THR A 27 -6.11 -11.81 11.91
CA THR A 27 -6.24 -12.19 13.32
C THR A 27 -7.14 -13.42 13.47
N ASP A 28 -7.18 -14.00 14.67
CA ASP A 28 -8.14 -15.08 15.00
C ASP A 28 -9.62 -14.68 14.80
N THR A 29 -9.97 -13.41 15.02
CA THR A 29 -11.33 -12.89 14.80
C THR A 29 -11.66 -12.92 13.31
N LEU A 30 -10.76 -12.37 12.49
CA LEU A 30 -10.94 -12.33 11.05
C LEU A 30 -10.98 -13.74 10.45
N HIS A 31 -10.11 -14.63 10.96
CA HIS A 31 -10.09 -16.01 10.53
C HIS A 31 -11.40 -16.73 10.79
N ARG A 32 -12.00 -16.58 11.97
CA ARG A 32 -13.32 -17.17 12.26
C ARG A 32 -14.41 -16.65 11.34
N LEU A 33 -14.40 -15.34 11.04
CA LEU A 33 -15.35 -14.74 10.10
C LEU A 33 -15.18 -15.35 8.70
N VAL A 34 -13.95 -15.34 8.17
CA VAL A 34 -13.70 -15.81 6.80
C VAL A 34 -13.92 -17.32 6.67
N ALA A 35 -13.63 -18.10 7.71
CA ALA A 35 -13.91 -19.54 7.75
C ALA A 35 -15.42 -19.87 7.70
N SER A 36 -16.29 -18.90 8.02
CA SER A 36 -17.74 -19.05 7.88
C SER A 36 -18.24 -18.83 6.45
N PHE A 37 -17.39 -18.31 5.55
CA PHE A 37 -17.77 -18.04 4.17
C PHE A 37 -17.59 -19.27 3.28
N GLU A 38 -18.47 -19.41 2.30
CA GLU A 38 -18.30 -20.45 1.28
C GLU A 38 -17.08 -20.14 0.40
N PRO A 39 -16.21 -21.14 0.15
CA PRO A 39 -15.07 -20.96 -0.73
C PRO A 39 -15.50 -20.76 -2.19
N PRO A 40 -14.57 -20.29 -3.05
CA PRO A 40 -13.19 -19.91 -2.71
C PRO A 40 -13.03 -18.52 -2.05
N VAL A 41 -11.95 -18.35 -1.28
CA VAL A 41 -11.56 -17.06 -0.68
C VAL A 41 -10.30 -16.58 -1.39
N SER A 42 -10.22 -15.31 -1.74
CA SER A 42 -9.00 -14.70 -2.30
C SER A 42 -8.45 -13.68 -1.31
N MET A 43 -7.14 -13.62 -1.18
CA MET A 43 -6.51 -12.75 -0.19
C MET A 43 -5.39 -11.92 -0.80
N ALA A 44 -5.44 -10.62 -0.55
CA ALA A 44 -4.34 -9.68 -0.65
C ALA A 44 -3.75 -9.51 0.76
N THR A 45 -3.00 -10.52 1.21
CA THR A 45 -2.36 -10.50 2.53
C THR A 45 -0.85 -10.58 2.36
N PRO A 46 -0.18 -9.41 2.25
CA PRO A 46 1.27 -9.39 2.26
C PRO A 46 1.79 -9.95 3.60
N PRO A 47 3.04 -10.46 3.66
CA PRO A 47 3.55 -11.16 4.83
C PRO A 47 3.49 -10.38 6.15
N PHE A 48 3.47 -9.04 6.11
CA PHE A 48 3.38 -8.21 7.30
C PHE A 48 1.97 -8.16 7.91
N ASN A 49 0.94 -8.61 7.19
CA ASN A 49 -0.44 -8.74 7.71
C ASN A 49 -0.70 -10.11 8.36
N LEU A 50 0.31 -10.99 8.42
CA LEU A 50 0.26 -12.31 9.07
C LEU A 50 0.77 -12.20 10.52
N HIS A 51 -0.01 -11.61 11.42
CA HIS A 51 0.43 -11.33 12.80
C HIS A 51 0.37 -12.55 13.72
N ASP A 52 -0.75 -13.26 13.71
CA ASP A 52 -1.00 -14.40 14.64
C ASP A 52 -0.59 -15.75 14.05
N TYR A 53 -0.16 -15.78 12.77
CA TYR A 53 0.11 -17.01 12.04
C TYR A 53 1.50 -16.96 11.42
N ASN A 54 2.30 -17.99 11.65
CA ASN A 54 3.44 -18.24 10.77
C ASN A 54 2.93 -18.62 9.37
N ALA A 55 3.74 -18.39 8.32
CA ALA A 55 3.35 -18.74 6.95
C ALA A 55 2.96 -20.23 6.81
N ASP A 56 3.55 -21.10 7.63
CA ASP A 56 3.29 -22.55 7.69
C ASP A 56 2.05 -22.91 8.55
N GLU A 57 1.60 -22.01 9.42
CA GLU A 57 0.43 -22.15 10.29
C GLU A 57 -0.80 -21.46 9.72
N MET A 58 -0.69 -20.86 8.52
CA MET A 58 -1.85 -20.31 7.82
C MET A 58 -2.97 -21.34 7.86
N PRO A 59 -4.10 -21.04 8.53
CA PRO A 59 -5.26 -21.91 8.55
C PRO A 59 -5.72 -22.20 7.12
N ARG A 60 -6.73 -23.07 6.94
CA ARG A 60 -7.33 -23.54 5.67
C ARG A 60 -7.58 -22.53 4.53
N PHE A 61 -7.30 -21.25 4.71
CA PHE A 61 -7.03 -20.24 3.68
C PHE A 61 -6.06 -20.66 2.55
N ALA A 62 -5.23 -21.70 2.74
CA ALA A 62 -4.35 -22.26 1.71
C ALA A 62 -5.07 -22.85 0.47
N GLN A 63 -6.41 -22.96 0.50
CA GLN A 63 -7.21 -23.32 -0.70
C GLN A 63 -7.59 -22.09 -1.54
N GLY A 64 -7.30 -20.88 -1.06
CA GLY A 64 -7.59 -19.62 -1.72
C GLY A 64 -6.52 -19.16 -2.71
N VAL A 65 -6.86 -18.16 -3.53
CA VAL A 65 -5.89 -17.49 -4.40
C VAL A 65 -5.19 -16.40 -3.60
N GLN A 66 -3.90 -16.59 -3.30
CA GLN A 66 -3.07 -15.54 -2.71
C GLN A 66 -2.40 -14.72 -3.82
N VAL A 67 -2.59 -13.41 -3.77
CA VAL A 67 -1.95 -12.46 -4.67
C VAL A 67 -1.11 -11.50 -3.84
N ASN A 68 0.20 -11.48 -4.10
CA ASN A 68 1.16 -10.64 -3.38
C ASN A 68 2.09 -9.97 -4.40
N VAL A 69 1.54 -8.98 -5.09
CA VAL A 69 2.23 -8.22 -6.13
C VAL A 69 3.03 -7.10 -5.48
N ALA A 70 4.32 -7.06 -5.77
CA ALA A 70 5.18 -5.98 -5.32
C ALA A 70 4.86 -4.70 -6.12
N VAL A 71 4.17 -3.75 -5.50
CA VAL A 71 3.87 -2.44 -6.11
C VAL A 71 5.04 -1.50 -5.89
N PHE A 72 5.93 -1.46 -6.88
CA PHE A 72 7.14 -0.65 -6.80
C PHE A 72 7.54 -0.10 -8.18
N GLY A 73 8.23 1.04 -8.17
CA GLY A 73 8.79 1.67 -9.36
C GLY A 73 7.89 2.74 -10.00
N PRO A 74 8.46 3.62 -10.83
CA PRO A 74 7.78 4.81 -11.31
C PRO A 74 6.62 4.50 -12.25
N ALA A 75 6.76 3.49 -13.13
CA ALA A 75 5.68 3.07 -14.02
C ALA A 75 4.45 2.60 -13.22
N SER A 76 4.68 1.83 -12.15
CA SER A 76 3.63 1.36 -11.25
C SER A 76 2.95 2.54 -10.54
N THR A 77 3.73 3.48 -9.99
CA THR A 77 3.20 4.69 -9.34
C THR A 77 2.29 5.49 -10.29
N VAL A 78 2.72 5.73 -11.53
CA VAL A 78 1.93 6.46 -12.54
C VAL A 78 0.60 5.75 -12.84
N ALA A 79 0.66 4.44 -13.11
CA ALA A 79 -0.52 3.65 -13.44
C ALA A 79 -1.54 3.63 -12.29
N VAL A 80 -1.07 3.43 -11.06
CA VAL A 80 -1.92 3.42 -9.86
C VAL A 80 -2.51 4.81 -9.58
N THR A 81 -1.73 5.89 -9.72
CA THR A 81 -2.25 7.26 -9.59
C THR A 81 -3.38 7.53 -10.58
N ARG A 82 -3.26 7.07 -11.83
CA ARG A 82 -4.31 7.22 -12.84
C ARG A 82 -5.54 6.39 -12.52
N LEU A 83 -5.36 5.13 -12.10
CA LEU A 83 -6.45 4.28 -11.63
C LEU A 83 -7.21 4.95 -10.49
N MET A 84 -6.51 5.49 -9.50
CA MET A 84 -7.15 6.17 -8.36
C MET A 84 -7.94 7.41 -8.75
N ARG A 85 -7.42 8.24 -9.65
CA ARG A 85 -8.18 9.39 -10.18
C ARG A 85 -9.47 8.96 -10.86
N GLN A 86 -9.43 7.84 -11.59
CA GLN A 86 -10.64 7.26 -12.20
C GLN A 86 -11.63 6.77 -11.13
N ILE A 87 -11.15 6.14 -10.07
CA ILE A 87 -11.98 5.68 -8.93
C ILE A 87 -12.56 6.87 -8.15
N ASP A 88 -11.84 7.99 -8.07
CA ASP A 88 -12.32 9.19 -7.38
C ASP A 88 -13.55 9.78 -8.04
N GLY A 89 -13.56 9.84 -9.37
CA GLY A 89 -14.72 10.26 -10.16
C GLY A 89 -15.90 9.29 -10.16
N MET A 90 -15.87 8.23 -9.34
CA MET A 90 -17.02 7.35 -9.13
C MET A 90 -17.91 7.94 -8.02
N ASP A 91 -19.07 8.46 -8.41
CA ASP A 91 -19.97 9.26 -7.56
C ASP A 91 -20.76 8.46 -6.51
N ASP A 92 -20.83 7.13 -6.64
CA ASP A 92 -21.80 6.31 -5.95
C ASP A 92 -21.50 6.06 -4.47
N LEU A 93 -20.24 5.85 -4.09
CA LEU A 93 -19.87 5.64 -2.68
C LEU A 93 -19.35 6.92 -2.00
N SER A 94 -18.86 7.87 -2.80
CA SER A 94 -18.27 9.13 -2.31
C SER A 94 -19.27 10.00 -1.58
N SER A 95 -20.56 9.92 -1.92
CA SER A 95 -21.64 10.63 -1.22
C SER A 95 -21.84 10.13 0.22
N VAL A 96 -21.75 8.81 0.41
CA VAL A 96 -21.97 8.15 1.72
C VAL A 96 -20.75 8.27 2.62
N LEU A 97 -19.56 8.03 2.08
CA LEU A 97 -18.30 8.26 2.79
C LEU A 97 -18.05 9.76 2.99
N GLY A 98 -18.62 10.58 2.11
CA GLY A 98 -18.75 12.01 2.30
C GLY A 98 -17.47 12.80 2.04
N ARG A 99 -16.45 12.17 1.44
CA ARG A 99 -15.18 12.81 1.13
C ARG A 99 -14.67 12.38 -0.24
N VAL A 100 -13.97 13.33 -0.87
CA VAL A 100 -13.19 13.12 -2.09
C VAL A 100 -11.95 12.31 -1.70
N LEU A 101 -11.51 11.40 -2.57
CA LEU A 101 -10.26 10.69 -2.32
C LEU A 101 -9.12 11.72 -2.23
N PRO A 102 -8.17 11.54 -1.29
CA PRO A 102 -6.98 12.37 -1.24
C PRO A 102 -6.26 12.28 -2.59
N SER A 103 -5.94 13.45 -3.13
CA SER A 103 -5.09 13.54 -4.30
C SER A 103 -3.71 12.95 -3.99
N SER A 104 -3.02 12.50 -5.05
CA SER A 104 -1.60 12.19 -4.93
C SER A 104 -0.86 13.39 -4.33
N ARG A 105 0.09 13.11 -3.46
CA ARG A 105 0.84 14.13 -2.73
C ARG A 105 2.28 13.70 -2.52
N TYR A 106 3.09 14.67 -2.14
CA TYR A 106 4.44 14.41 -1.65
C TYR A 106 4.38 13.57 -0.37
N ASP A 107 5.12 12.47 -0.33
CA ASP A 107 5.20 11.58 0.82
C ASP A 107 6.39 11.96 1.71
N ASP A 108 6.14 12.90 2.64
CA ASP A 108 7.15 13.33 3.60
C ASP A 108 7.71 12.18 4.42
N PHE A 109 6.90 11.16 4.72
CA PHE A 109 7.33 10.04 5.54
C PHE A 109 8.34 9.18 4.79
N VAL A 110 8.04 8.78 3.56
CA VAL A 110 8.94 7.97 2.73
C VAL A 110 10.26 8.71 2.48
N VAL A 111 10.19 9.99 2.09
CA VAL A 111 11.41 10.76 1.78
C VAL A 111 12.23 11.02 3.04
N ARG A 112 11.59 11.36 4.17
CA ARG A 112 12.28 11.53 5.45
C ARG A 112 12.94 10.23 5.91
N LYS A 113 12.21 9.11 5.85
CA LYS A 113 12.73 7.81 6.29
C LYS A 113 13.91 7.34 5.42
N ALA A 114 13.86 7.61 4.11
CA ALA A 114 14.98 7.40 3.21
C ALA A 114 16.18 8.27 3.57
N ARG A 115 15.98 9.58 3.80
CA ARG A 115 17.05 10.50 4.20
C ARG A 115 17.73 10.03 5.48
N GLU A 116 16.96 9.75 6.52
CA GLU A 116 17.48 9.29 7.83
C GLU A 116 18.28 8.00 7.65
N SER A 117 17.69 6.97 7.03
CA SER A 117 18.32 5.65 6.90
C SER A 117 19.57 5.68 6.01
N VAL A 118 19.53 6.40 4.88
CA VAL A 118 20.69 6.52 3.98
C VAL A 118 21.81 7.34 4.62
N THR A 119 21.46 8.42 5.34
CA THR A 119 22.46 9.23 6.03
C THR A 119 23.20 8.41 7.08
N GLU A 120 22.45 7.66 7.91
CA GLU A 120 23.01 6.82 8.96
C GLU A 120 23.85 5.67 8.38
N PHE A 121 23.28 4.87 7.47
CA PHE A 121 23.88 3.58 7.11
C PHE A 121 24.76 3.59 5.88
N LEU A 122 24.67 4.62 5.02
CA LEU A 122 25.46 4.71 3.78
C LEU A 122 26.41 5.91 3.79
N ILE A 123 25.94 7.10 4.16
CA ILE A 123 26.74 8.33 4.09
C ILE A 123 27.74 8.43 5.24
N ASN A 124 27.28 8.23 6.47
CA ASN A 124 28.10 8.45 7.67
C ASN A 124 28.77 7.16 8.18
N ASN A 125 28.69 6.07 7.43
CA ASN A 125 29.14 4.76 7.88
C ASN A 125 30.56 4.44 7.38
N PRO A 126 31.61 4.58 8.22
CA PRO A 126 32.99 4.34 7.81
C PRO A 126 33.31 2.86 7.57
N GLU A 127 32.52 1.93 8.10
CA GLU A 127 32.78 0.49 7.93
C GLU A 127 32.68 0.03 6.48
N LEU A 128 31.94 0.77 5.65
CA LEU A 128 31.82 0.50 4.22
C LEU A 128 33.11 0.76 3.44
N ASP A 129 33.99 1.63 3.95
CA ASP A 129 35.25 1.97 3.27
C ASP A 129 36.19 0.76 3.21
N GLY A 130 36.22 -0.04 4.29
CA GLY A 130 37.00 -1.27 4.37
C GLY A 130 36.50 -2.42 3.47
N ARG A 131 35.33 -2.27 2.82
CA ARG A 131 34.72 -3.32 1.99
C ARG A 131 35.13 -3.27 0.52
N LEU A 132 35.71 -2.16 0.08
CA LEU A 132 36.04 -1.92 -1.31
C LEU A 132 37.56 -1.68 -1.49
N PRO A 133 38.13 -2.02 -2.66
CA PRO A 133 39.49 -1.59 -3.01
C PRO A 133 39.57 -0.05 -3.11
N ARG A 134 40.78 0.52 -3.13
CA ARG A 134 40.99 1.99 -3.18
C ARG A 134 40.15 2.71 -4.22
N ASP A 135 40.08 2.20 -5.45
CA ASP A 135 39.29 2.83 -6.51
C ASP A 135 37.78 2.79 -6.22
N GLY A 136 37.32 1.69 -5.61
CA GLY A 136 35.94 1.53 -5.16
C GLY A 136 35.61 2.42 -3.96
N GLN A 137 36.56 2.66 -3.05
CA GLN A 137 36.42 3.64 -1.96
C GLN A 137 36.23 5.06 -2.51
N GLN A 138 36.99 5.46 -3.53
CA GLN A 138 36.81 6.76 -4.18
C GLN A 138 35.45 6.88 -4.87
N ARG A 139 34.96 5.81 -5.53
CA ARG A 139 33.61 5.77 -6.10
C ARG A 139 32.53 5.83 -5.03
N LEU A 140 32.68 5.10 -3.93
CA LEU A 140 31.75 5.15 -2.80
C LEU A 140 31.70 6.56 -2.21
N GLN A 141 32.84 7.23 -2.04
CA GLN A 141 32.88 8.60 -1.55
C GLN A 141 32.13 9.57 -2.47
N ARG A 142 32.34 9.48 -3.79
CA ARG A 142 31.55 10.25 -4.77
C ARG A 142 30.05 9.91 -4.72
N ALA A 143 29.70 8.63 -4.54
CA ALA A 143 28.31 8.22 -4.39
C ALA A 143 27.67 8.82 -3.14
N ARG A 144 28.38 8.87 -2.00
CA ARG A 144 27.93 9.53 -0.76
C ARG A 144 27.71 11.03 -0.96
N GLU A 145 28.62 11.71 -1.66
CA GLU A 145 28.49 13.13 -1.99
C GLU A 145 27.24 13.38 -2.86
N ARG A 146 27.00 12.54 -3.87
CA ARG A 146 25.79 12.62 -4.69
C ARG A 146 24.51 12.32 -3.91
N LEU A 147 24.52 11.35 -3.00
CA LEU A 147 23.40 11.05 -2.11
C LEU A 147 23.10 12.22 -1.17
N ARG A 148 24.13 12.84 -0.59
CA ARG A 148 23.99 14.04 0.24
C ARG A 148 23.39 15.18 -0.56
N ALA A 149 23.94 15.48 -1.74
CA ALA A 149 23.42 16.51 -2.62
C ALA A 149 21.96 16.24 -3.04
N PHE A 150 21.58 14.99 -3.32
CA PHE A 150 20.19 14.62 -3.60
C PHE A 150 19.26 14.99 -2.44
N PHE A 151 19.58 14.62 -1.20
CA PHE A 151 18.73 14.91 -0.06
C PHE A 151 18.74 16.37 0.38
N GLU A 152 19.85 17.09 0.19
CA GLU A 152 19.97 18.54 0.44
C GLU A 152 19.21 19.36 -0.58
N SER A 153 19.18 18.91 -1.84
CA SER A 153 18.44 19.54 -2.93
C SER A 153 16.96 19.13 -2.98
N CYS A 154 16.53 18.15 -2.17
CA CYS A 154 15.11 17.83 -2.02
C CYS A 154 14.31 19.12 -1.79
N PRO A 155 13.31 19.41 -2.64
CA PRO A 155 12.63 20.70 -2.65
C PRO A 155 12.15 21.10 -1.25
N ARG A 156 12.61 22.26 -0.74
CA ARG A 156 12.07 22.84 0.50
C ARG A 156 10.58 23.15 0.35
N ALA A 157 10.19 23.63 -0.82
CA ALA A 157 8.80 23.67 -1.25
C ALA A 157 8.43 22.30 -1.82
N ARG A 158 7.45 21.62 -1.21
CA ARG A 158 7.03 20.29 -1.65
C ARG A 158 6.61 20.33 -3.14
N PRO A 159 7.01 19.34 -3.96
CA PRO A 159 6.56 19.26 -5.35
C PRO A 159 5.03 19.22 -5.39
N ALA A 160 4.43 19.95 -6.34
CA ALA A 160 2.99 20.03 -6.49
C ALA A 160 2.41 18.87 -7.30
N SER A 161 3.24 18.15 -8.06
CA SER A 161 2.81 17.04 -8.93
C SER A 161 3.86 15.93 -9.04
N LEU A 162 3.43 14.77 -9.56
CA LEU A 162 4.30 13.63 -9.83
C LEU A 162 5.37 13.98 -10.88
N GLU A 163 4.99 14.74 -11.90
CA GLU A 163 5.87 15.20 -12.97
C GLU A 163 6.96 16.14 -12.42
N GLN A 164 6.62 17.02 -11.47
CA GLN A 164 7.61 17.87 -10.81
C GLN A 164 8.59 17.06 -9.96
N TRP A 165 8.10 16.03 -9.26
CA TRP A 165 8.95 15.10 -8.51
C TRP A 165 9.90 14.34 -9.44
N TYR A 166 9.40 13.77 -10.53
CA TYR A 166 10.24 13.03 -11.47
C TYR A 166 11.24 13.92 -12.20
N ALA A 167 10.85 15.13 -12.59
CA ALA A 167 11.79 16.09 -13.16
C ALA A 167 12.91 16.48 -12.16
N PHE A 168 12.61 16.54 -10.86
CA PHE A 168 13.64 16.69 -9.83
C PHE A 168 14.57 15.47 -9.79
N VAL A 169 14.03 14.25 -9.75
CA VAL A 169 14.84 13.02 -9.72
C VAL A 169 15.73 12.90 -10.96
N ASP A 170 15.20 13.17 -12.16
CA ASP A 170 15.94 13.13 -13.41
C ASP A 170 17.13 14.10 -13.39
N ARG A 171 16.92 15.35 -12.95
CA ARG A 171 18.00 16.34 -12.82
C ARG A 171 19.06 15.88 -11.81
N SER A 172 18.64 15.35 -10.66
CA SER A 172 19.55 14.91 -9.61
C SER A 172 20.38 13.67 -9.98
N LEU A 173 19.82 12.78 -10.81
CA LEU A 173 20.50 11.56 -11.27
C LEU A 173 21.15 11.69 -12.65
N GLY A 174 20.98 12.83 -13.33
CA GLY A 174 21.55 13.10 -14.65
C GLY A 174 20.83 12.39 -15.80
N GLY A 175 19.55 12.04 -15.65
CA GLY A 175 18.73 11.41 -16.70
C GLY A 175 17.64 10.47 -16.18
N GLU A 176 16.92 9.83 -17.11
CA GLU A 176 15.75 8.99 -16.81
C GLU A 176 16.07 7.50 -16.56
N GLN A 177 17.36 7.14 -16.56
CA GLN A 177 17.83 5.76 -16.42
C GLN A 177 17.29 5.01 -15.19
N TRP A 178 16.99 5.73 -14.11
CA TRP A 178 16.38 5.21 -12.89
C TRP A 178 14.95 4.68 -13.08
N ARG A 179 14.28 5.02 -14.19
CA ARG A 179 12.94 4.53 -14.52
C ARG A 179 12.94 3.15 -15.18
N SER A 180 14.11 2.66 -15.57
CA SER A 180 14.25 1.35 -16.22
C SER A 180 13.85 0.21 -15.27
N PRO A 181 13.26 -0.88 -15.77
CA PRO A 181 12.99 -2.07 -14.97
C PRO A 181 14.26 -2.53 -14.25
N GLY A 182 14.18 -2.83 -12.95
CA GLY A 182 15.34 -3.28 -12.18
C GLY A 182 16.23 -2.17 -11.61
N ALA A 183 16.15 -0.92 -12.10
CA ALA A 183 17.08 0.15 -11.73
C ALA A 183 16.98 0.57 -10.25
N LEU A 184 15.79 0.45 -9.66
CA LEU A 184 15.53 0.79 -8.26
C LEU A 184 15.56 -0.43 -7.31
N HIS A 185 15.86 -1.62 -7.82
CA HIS A 185 16.04 -2.79 -6.96
C HIS A 185 17.33 -2.66 -6.15
N VAL A 186 17.36 -3.31 -5.00
CA VAL A 186 18.61 -3.48 -4.26
C VAL A 186 19.43 -4.59 -4.93
N PRO A 187 20.74 -4.41 -5.18
CA PRO A 187 21.56 -3.23 -4.89
C PRO A 187 21.64 -2.19 -6.01
N SER A 188 21.04 -2.46 -7.17
CA SER A 188 21.09 -1.65 -8.41
C SER A 188 20.89 -0.15 -8.22
N VAL A 189 20.10 0.27 -7.23
CA VAL A 189 19.87 1.69 -6.91
C VAL A 189 21.18 2.47 -6.66
N LEU A 190 22.21 1.83 -6.11
CA LEU A 190 23.52 2.47 -5.89
C LEU A 190 24.28 2.78 -7.18
N ARG A 191 23.99 2.06 -8.27
CA ARG A 191 24.59 2.31 -9.58
C ARG A 191 24.16 3.66 -10.14
N LEU A 192 22.96 4.12 -9.79
CA LEU A 192 22.49 5.47 -10.13
C LEU A 192 23.37 6.58 -9.52
N PHE A 193 24.09 6.25 -8.44
CA PHE A 193 25.02 7.14 -7.74
C PHE A 193 26.48 6.91 -8.13
N GLY A 194 26.76 6.06 -9.13
CA GLY A 194 28.09 5.91 -9.75
C GLY A 194 28.94 4.76 -9.21
N LEU A 195 28.34 3.84 -8.46
CA LEU A 195 28.98 2.57 -8.09
C LEU A 195 28.86 1.55 -9.23
N GLU A 196 29.89 0.71 -9.38
CA GLU A 196 29.82 -0.46 -10.26
C GLU A 196 28.95 -1.57 -9.65
N ALA A 197 28.49 -2.52 -10.47
CA ALA A 197 27.58 -3.57 -10.03
C ALA A 197 28.14 -4.40 -8.84
N HIS A 198 29.39 -4.85 -8.93
CA HIS A 198 30.04 -5.62 -7.88
C HIS A 198 30.29 -4.81 -6.59
N GLU A 199 30.48 -3.49 -6.71
CA GLU A 199 30.67 -2.59 -5.56
C GLU A 199 29.35 -2.33 -4.85
N ALA A 200 28.27 -2.11 -5.63
CA ALA A 200 26.92 -1.98 -5.11
C ALA A 200 26.49 -3.25 -4.36
N GLU A 201 26.79 -4.44 -4.90
CA GLU A 201 26.57 -5.72 -4.22
C GLU A 201 27.37 -5.84 -2.92
N ALA A 202 28.66 -5.51 -2.94
CA ALA A 202 29.51 -5.57 -1.75
C ALA A 202 29.01 -4.62 -0.63
N VAL A 203 28.60 -3.41 -0.99
CA VAL A 203 28.01 -2.45 -0.03
C VAL A 203 26.68 -2.99 0.51
N ALA A 204 25.79 -3.45 -0.36
CA ALA A 204 24.46 -3.92 0.04
C ALA A 204 24.46 -5.20 0.88
N GLY A 205 25.47 -6.07 0.71
CA GLY A 205 25.69 -7.29 1.49
C GLY A 205 26.52 -7.09 2.77
N THR A 206 26.66 -5.85 3.26
CA THR A 206 27.38 -5.56 4.51
C THR A 206 26.57 -5.93 5.76
N LYS A 207 27.02 -6.99 6.45
CA LYS A 207 26.55 -7.39 7.79
C LYS A 207 27.07 -6.48 8.89
N PHE A 208 26.15 -5.86 9.63
CA PHE A 208 26.43 -5.21 10.91
C PHE A 208 26.36 -6.20 12.05
N ALA A 209 27.26 -6.05 13.04
CA ALA A 209 27.23 -6.85 14.25
C ALA A 209 26.03 -6.45 15.14
N ARG A 210 25.52 -7.42 15.91
CA ARG A 210 24.25 -7.35 16.66
C ARG A 210 24.22 -6.32 17.81
N ALA A 211 25.37 -5.77 18.21
CA ALA A 211 25.48 -4.86 19.36
C ALA A 211 24.74 -3.52 19.16
N ASP A 212 24.58 -3.05 17.92
CA ASP A 212 23.94 -1.76 17.60
C ASP A 212 22.42 -1.83 17.44
N CYS A 213 21.79 -2.98 17.73
CA CYS A 213 20.34 -3.17 17.60
C CYS A 213 19.60 -3.13 18.95
N ALA A 214 20.32 -3.26 20.08
CA ALA A 214 19.72 -3.30 21.41
C ALA A 214 19.13 -1.94 21.87
N ALA A 215 19.52 -0.83 21.25
CA ALA A 215 19.03 0.51 21.61
C ALA A 215 17.64 0.86 21.05
N ALA A 216 17.07 0.06 20.15
CA ALA A 216 15.82 0.37 19.44
C ALA A 216 14.57 -0.33 19.99
N GLY A 217 14.65 -1.09 21.08
CA GLY A 217 13.49 -1.58 21.83
C GLY A 217 12.52 -2.55 21.13
N GLU A 218 12.80 -2.99 19.91
CA GLU A 218 11.94 -3.91 19.14
C GLU A 218 12.66 -5.26 18.89
N GLU A 219 12.72 -6.13 19.90
CA GLU A 219 13.03 -7.54 19.67
C GLU A 219 11.73 -8.34 19.53
N GLN A 220 11.32 -8.64 18.29
CA GLN A 220 10.47 -9.81 18.04
C GLN A 220 11.33 -11.00 17.56
N PRO A 221 11.28 -12.15 18.25
CA PRO A 221 12.05 -13.33 17.90
C PRO A 221 11.41 -14.03 16.69
N GLY A 222 12.09 -14.02 15.53
CA GLY A 222 11.68 -14.85 14.38
C GLY A 222 12.03 -14.32 13.00
N THR A 223 12.24 -13.00 12.82
CA THR A 223 12.58 -12.44 11.50
C THR A 223 14.07 -12.10 11.39
N ARG A 224 14.87 -13.07 10.95
CA ARG A 224 16.24 -12.81 10.46
C ARG A 224 16.16 -12.00 9.17
N ARG A 225 16.08 -10.66 9.25
CA ARG A 225 16.20 -9.77 8.08
C ARG A 225 17.63 -9.21 7.98
N PRO A 226 18.22 -9.12 6.76
CA PRO A 226 19.55 -8.55 6.59
C PRO A 226 19.58 -7.06 6.98
N GLU A 227 20.65 -6.68 7.68
CA GLU A 227 21.53 -5.56 7.31
C GLU A 227 20.87 -4.19 7.05
N LYS A 228 21.04 -3.27 7.99
CA LYS A 228 20.50 -1.89 7.98
C LYS A 228 20.73 -1.14 6.64
N VAL A 229 21.81 -1.44 5.92
CA VAL A 229 22.10 -0.91 4.57
C VAL A 229 21.07 -1.37 3.54
N TRP A 230 20.72 -2.66 3.49
CA TRP A 230 19.70 -3.16 2.56
C TRP A 230 18.39 -2.40 2.70
N ARG A 231 17.94 -2.22 3.96
CA ARG A 231 16.73 -1.45 4.28
C ARG A 231 16.86 0.03 3.90
N ALA A 232 18.03 0.65 4.08
CA ALA A 232 18.28 2.02 3.62
C ALA A 232 18.14 2.14 2.09
N LEU A 233 18.64 1.15 1.35
CA LEU A 233 18.52 1.09 -0.12
C LEU A 233 17.08 0.86 -0.59
N GLU A 234 16.30 0.04 0.12
CA GLU A 234 14.86 -0.10 -0.13
C GLU A 234 14.12 1.23 0.04
N TRP A 235 14.41 1.96 1.13
CA TRP A 235 13.82 3.29 1.34
C TRP A 235 14.25 4.30 0.29
N LEU A 236 15.52 4.28 -0.13
CA LEU A 236 16.01 5.12 -1.22
C LEU A 236 15.26 4.84 -2.51
N GLY A 237 15.11 3.56 -2.89
CA GLY A 237 14.34 3.16 -4.06
C GLY A 237 12.88 3.63 -3.98
N LYS A 238 12.24 3.51 -2.80
CA LYS A 238 10.87 3.99 -2.56
C LYS A 238 10.77 5.50 -2.69
N ALA A 239 11.72 6.26 -2.14
CA ALA A 239 11.73 7.71 -2.27
C ALA A 239 11.85 8.12 -3.74
N LEU A 240 12.76 7.52 -4.51
CA LEU A 240 12.90 7.82 -5.94
C LEU A 240 11.61 7.53 -6.72
N ALA A 241 11.02 6.34 -6.56
CA ALA A 241 9.82 5.92 -7.28
C ALA A 241 8.53 6.62 -6.86
N SER A 242 8.38 6.86 -5.55
CA SER A 242 7.10 7.11 -4.89
C SER A 242 7.18 8.24 -3.84
N GLY A 243 8.22 9.07 -3.88
CA GLY A 243 8.30 10.29 -3.07
C GLY A 243 7.18 11.30 -3.37
N TYR A 244 6.50 11.13 -4.51
CA TYR A 244 5.18 11.68 -4.77
C TYR A 244 4.30 10.56 -5.30
N GLY A 245 3.07 10.46 -4.81
CA GLY A 245 2.21 9.36 -5.20
C GLY A 245 0.90 9.33 -4.41
N PRO A 246 0.11 8.27 -4.58
CA PRO A 246 -1.04 8.05 -3.72
C PRO A 246 -0.59 7.83 -2.26
N PRO A 247 -1.38 8.28 -1.28
CA PRO A 247 -1.02 8.08 0.12
C PRO A 247 -1.10 6.60 0.48
N GLY A 248 -0.17 6.14 1.31
CA GLY A 248 -0.15 4.78 1.84
C GLY A 248 0.40 3.73 0.87
N ALA A 249 0.33 2.47 1.29
CA ALA A 249 0.50 1.36 0.35
C ALA A 249 -0.70 1.35 -0.61
N THR A 250 -0.51 0.85 -1.82
CA THR A 250 -1.61 0.61 -2.78
C THR A 250 -1.64 -0.85 -3.21
N SER A 251 -1.02 -1.71 -2.39
CA SER A 251 -0.88 -3.13 -2.67
C SER A 251 -2.23 -3.80 -2.77
N ASP A 252 -3.19 -3.43 -1.94
CA ASP A 252 -4.44 -4.18 -1.85
C ASP A 252 -5.36 -3.87 -3.05
N LEU A 253 -5.35 -2.61 -3.50
CA LEU A 253 -5.95 -2.22 -4.77
C LEU A 253 -5.31 -2.94 -5.96
N VAL A 254 -3.97 -3.01 -6.02
CA VAL A 254 -3.28 -3.67 -7.15
C VAL A 254 -3.49 -5.18 -7.11
N ASN A 255 -3.42 -5.81 -5.95
CA ASN A 255 -3.67 -7.24 -5.78
C ASN A 255 -5.10 -7.59 -6.21
N LEU A 256 -6.09 -6.74 -5.88
CA LEU A 256 -7.46 -6.88 -6.38
C LEU A 256 -7.51 -6.82 -7.91
N VAL A 257 -6.85 -5.85 -8.53
CA VAL A 257 -6.81 -5.73 -10.00
C VAL A 257 -6.19 -6.97 -10.64
N PHE A 258 -5.08 -7.48 -10.10
CA PHE A 258 -4.44 -8.70 -10.58
C PHE A 258 -5.34 -9.92 -10.43
N LEU A 259 -6.06 -10.03 -9.31
CA LEU A 259 -7.04 -11.09 -9.09
C LEU A 259 -8.16 -11.05 -10.13
N LEU A 260 -8.73 -9.87 -10.37
CA LEU A 260 -9.83 -9.66 -11.33
C LEU A 260 -9.41 -9.92 -12.78
N GLU A 261 -8.18 -9.56 -13.15
CA GLU A 261 -7.61 -9.84 -14.48
C GLU A 261 -6.97 -11.23 -14.61
N ARG A 262 -6.95 -12.02 -13.52
CA ARG A 262 -6.28 -13.33 -13.48
C ARG A 262 -4.82 -13.26 -13.95
N SER A 263 -4.16 -12.15 -13.64
CA SER A 263 -2.78 -11.90 -14.04
C SER A 263 -1.82 -12.59 -13.08
N PRO A 264 -0.73 -13.21 -13.59
CA PRO A 264 0.28 -13.81 -12.72
C PRO A 264 0.98 -12.70 -11.91
N PRO A 265 1.41 -12.96 -10.65
CA PRO A 265 2.06 -11.95 -9.81
C PRO A 265 3.34 -11.34 -10.40
N GLU A 266 3.99 -12.03 -11.34
CA GLU A 266 5.18 -11.58 -12.05
C GLU A 266 4.88 -10.60 -13.20
N ALA A 267 3.60 -10.43 -13.57
CA ALA A 267 3.23 -9.53 -14.65
C ALA A 267 3.58 -8.06 -14.32
N PRO A 268 4.00 -7.25 -15.30
CA PRO A 268 4.29 -5.84 -15.06
C PRO A 268 3.06 -5.08 -14.54
N VAL A 269 3.14 -4.56 -13.32
CA VAL A 269 2.04 -3.86 -12.62
C VAL A 269 1.41 -2.78 -13.49
N ALA A 270 2.23 -1.91 -14.08
CA ALA A 270 1.75 -0.81 -14.91
C ALA A 270 0.91 -1.31 -16.11
N THR A 271 1.32 -2.40 -16.75
CA THR A 271 0.61 -2.99 -17.89
C THR A 271 -0.74 -3.55 -17.48
N VAL A 272 -0.78 -4.35 -16.40
CA VAL A 272 -2.03 -4.96 -15.90
C VAL A 272 -3.01 -3.87 -15.44
N VAL A 273 -2.54 -2.91 -14.65
CA VAL A 273 -3.36 -1.81 -14.12
C VAL A 273 -3.92 -0.92 -15.23
N GLU A 274 -3.10 -0.53 -16.22
CA GLU A 274 -3.58 0.30 -17.33
C GLU A 274 -4.55 -0.46 -18.25
N ALA A 275 -4.31 -1.75 -18.51
CA ALA A 275 -5.21 -2.59 -19.28
C ALA A 275 -6.56 -2.74 -18.57
N PHE A 276 -6.55 -3.00 -17.26
CA PHE A 276 -7.74 -3.04 -16.42
C PHE A 276 -8.51 -1.71 -16.47
N ARG A 277 -7.81 -0.59 -16.25
CA ARG A 277 -8.41 0.76 -16.27
C ARG A 277 -9.11 1.04 -17.60
N ALA A 278 -8.42 0.84 -18.71
CA ALA A 278 -8.95 1.08 -20.04
C ALA A 278 -10.16 0.17 -20.36
N ARG A 279 -10.06 -1.12 -20.05
CA ARG A 279 -11.10 -2.09 -20.40
C ARG A 279 -12.31 -2.01 -19.47
N ARG A 280 -12.08 -2.06 -18.15
CA ARG A 280 -13.12 -2.23 -17.14
C ARG A 280 -13.79 -0.92 -16.77
N LEU A 281 -13.02 0.18 -16.70
CA LEU A 281 -13.51 1.46 -16.22
C LEU A 281 -13.89 2.43 -17.35
N GLU A 282 -13.05 2.54 -18.39
CA GLU A 282 -13.35 3.45 -19.51
C GLU A 282 -14.37 2.83 -20.48
N ARG A 283 -14.16 1.57 -20.90
CA ARG A 283 -15.08 0.87 -21.82
C ARG A 283 -16.25 0.17 -21.12
N GLY A 284 -16.19 0.03 -19.80
CA GLY A 284 -17.27 -0.58 -19.01
C GLY A 284 -17.46 -2.09 -19.23
N GLU A 285 -16.45 -2.78 -19.77
CA GLU A 285 -16.51 -4.23 -20.00
C GLU A 285 -16.40 -4.96 -18.66
N VAL A 286 -17.52 -5.29 -18.01
CA VAL A 286 -17.52 -5.95 -16.69
C VAL A 286 -18.26 -7.28 -16.64
N SER A 287 -18.90 -7.68 -17.74
CA SER A 287 -19.77 -8.87 -17.79
C SER A 287 -19.02 -10.19 -17.59
N ASP A 288 -17.76 -10.24 -18.01
CA ASP A 288 -16.84 -11.38 -17.87
C ASP A 288 -16.05 -11.35 -16.55
N LEU A 289 -16.21 -10.31 -15.72
CA LEU A 289 -15.54 -10.26 -14.42
C LEU A 289 -16.23 -11.14 -13.39
N GLU A 290 -15.43 -11.94 -12.71
CA GLU A 290 -15.83 -12.70 -11.54
C GLU A 290 -15.55 -11.87 -10.28
N LEU A 291 -16.50 -11.00 -9.94
CA LEU A 291 -16.39 -10.14 -8.77
C LEU A 291 -16.67 -10.92 -7.46
N PRO A 292 -15.87 -10.70 -6.40
CA PRO A 292 -16.13 -11.26 -5.07
C PRO A 292 -17.44 -10.69 -4.50
N LEU A 293 -18.29 -11.54 -3.92
CA LEU A 293 -19.54 -11.12 -3.29
C LEU A 293 -19.33 -10.55 -1.89
N ARG A 294 -18.17 -10.80 -1.29
CA ARG A 294 -17.80 -10.29 0.03
C ARG A 294 -16.44 -9.62 -0.03
N MET A 295 -16.29 -8.56 0.73
CA MET A 295 -15.00 -7.94 1.03
C MET A 295 -14.81 -7.88 2.54
N VAL A 296 -13.61 -8.21 3.00
CA VAL A 296 -13.19 -8.01 4.39
C VAL A 296 -11.99 -7.08 4.35
N GLN A 297 -12.12 -5.93 4.99
CA GLN A 297 -11.10 -4.89 4.99
C GLN A 297 -10.72 -4.44 6.39
N ASP A 298 -9.60 -3.74 6.55
CA ASP A 298 -9.16 -3.23 7.83
C ASP A 298 -9.17 -1.70 7.98
N GLY A 299 -9.74 -1.03 6.97
CA GLY A 299 -10.02 0.40 6.99
C GLY A 299 -8.81 1.26 6.67
N GLU A 300 -7.74 0.67 6.13
CA GLU A 300 -6.69 1.42 5.44
C GLU A 300 -7.22 2.16 4.20
N PHE A 301 -6.39 3.08 3.72
CA PHE A 301 -6.78 3.93 2.61
C PHE A 301 -6.93 3.14 1.30
N ASP A 302 -6.00 2.22 1.01
CA ASP A 302 -6.06 1.39 -0.19
C ASP A 302 -7.12 0.30 -0.16
N ASP A 303 -7.45 -0.21 1.02
CA ASP A 303 -8.66 -1.00 1.25
C ASP A 303 -9.92 -0.24 0.80
N THR A 304 -10.02 1.02 1.20
CA THR A 304 -11.18 1.85 0.83
C THR A 304 -11.23 2.09 -0.67
N LEU A 305 -10.08 2.19 -1.35
CA LEU A 305 -10.01 2.26 -2.81
C LEU A 305 -10.48 0.96 -3.47
N ALA A 306 -10.03 -0.19 -2.96
CA ALA A 306 -10.46 -1.50 -3.43
C ALA A 306 -11.98 -1.68 -3.25
N TRP A 307 -12.53 -1.20 -2.14
CA TRP A 307 -13.97 -1.20 -1.90
C TRP A 307 -14.72 -0.32 -2.91
N LYS A 308 -14.31 0.93 -3.11
CA LYS A 308 -14.91 1.82 -4.13
C LYS A 308 -14.90 1.17 -5.50
N LEU A 309 -13.79 0.55 -5.88
CA LEU A 309 -13.66 -0.17 -7.15
C LEU A 309 -14.66 -1.33 -7.26
N LEU A 310 -14.72 -2.21 -6.26
CA LEU A 310 -15.67 -3.34 -6.26
C LEU A 310 -17.12 -2.88 -6.30
N HIS A 311 -17.47 -1.87 -5.48
CA HIS A 311 -18.81 -1.29 -5.46
C HIS A 311 -19.24 -0.82 -6.87
N HIS A 312 -18.37 -0.07 -7.54
CA HIS A 312 -18.63 0.42 -8.90
C HIS A 312 -18.82 -0.73 -9.90
N LEU A 313 -17.94 -1.74 -9.87
CA LEU A 313 -18.03 -2.89 -10.77
C LEU A 313 -19.31 -3.71 -10.53
N HIS A 314 -19.68 -3.92 -9.26
CA HIS A 314 -20.93 -4.59 -8.90
C HIS A 314 -22.14 -3.82 -9.36
N ARG A 315 -22.15 -2.48 -9.21
CA ARG A 315 -23.22 -1.61 -9.72
C ARG A 315 -23.35 -1.73 -11.24
N LYS A 316 -22.24 -1.64 -11.97
CA LYS A 316 -22.22 -1.80 -13.44
C LYS A 316 -22.73 -3.16 -13.90
N ARG A 317 -22.45 -4.22 -13.14
CA ARG A 317 -22.92 -5.59 -13.41
C ARG A 317 -24.36 -5.85 -12.94
N GLY A 318 -24.97 -4.93 -12.19
CA GLY A 318 -26.30 -5.12 -11.59
C GLY A 318 -26.30 -6.14 -10.43
N SER A 319 -25.17 -6.32 -9.75
CA SER A 319 -25.00 -7.29 -8.65
C SER A 319 -24.65 -6.61 -7.31
N LEU A 320 -25.02 -5.35 -7.13
CA LEU A 320 -24.66 -4.57 -5.93
C LEU A 320 -25.35 -5.09 -4.66
N ASP A 321 -26.62 -5.48 -4.74
CA ASP A 321 -27.39 -5.94 -3.57
C ASP A 321 -26.81 -7.21 -2.92
N ALA A 322 -26.12 -8.02 -3.72
CA ALA A 322 -25.43 -9.23 -3.29
C ALA A 322 -24.03 -8.96 -2.72
N PHE A 323 -23.46 -7.78 -2.94
CA PHE A 323 -22.14 -7.41 -2.41
C PHE A 323 -22.24 -7.02 -0.94
N LYS A 324 -21.34 -7.56 -0.11
CA LYS A 324 -21.25 -7.28 1.33
C LYS A 324 -19.84 -6.90 1.71
N VAL A 325 -19.70 -5.98 2.66
CA VAL A 325 -18.40 -5.54 3.15
C VAL A 325 -18.37 -5.64 4.66
N HIS A 326 -17.31 -6.23 5.19
CA HIS A 326 -16.99 -6.24 6.60
C HIS A 326 -15.74 -5.39 6.83
N MET A 327 -15.74 -4.55 7.85
CA MET A 327 -14.58 -3.74 8.22
C MET A 327 -14.12 -4.12 9.62
N GLN A 328 -12.89 -4.63 9.71
CA GLN A 328 -12.19 -4.88 10.96
C GLN A 328 -11.88 -3.54 11.63
N LEU A 329 -12.41 -3.37 12.84
CA LEU A 329 -12.19 -2.21 13.69
C LEU A 329 -11.42 -2.65 14.94
N PRO A 330 -10.52 -1.81 15.47
CA PRO A 330 -9.80 -2.11 16.70
C PRO A 330 -10.76 -2.19 17.90
N GLN A 331 -10.22 -2.61 19.05
CA GLN A 331 -10.96 -2.54 20.30
C GLN A 331 -11.28 -1.08 20.66
N TYR A 332 -12.40 -0.91 21.35
CA TYR A 332 -12.91 0.39 21.78
C TYR A 332 -11.86 1.21 22.55
N SER A 333 -11.07 0.56 23.41
CA SER A 333 -10.04 1.19 24.23
C SER A 333 -8.93 1.86 23.43
N ASP A 334 -8.75 1.45 22.17
CA ASP A 334 -7.69 1.94 21.30
C ASP A 334 -8.14 3.15 20.46
N LEU A 335 -9.41 3.54 20.61
CA LEU A 335 -10.03 4.64 19.87
C LEU A 335 -10.21 5.89 20.75
N PRO A 336 -10.30 7.08 20.13
CA PRO A 336 -10.32 8.34 20.88
C PRO A 336 -11.48 8.47 21.89
N SER A 337 -12.65 7.89 21.57
CA SER A 337 -13.82 7.85 22.46
C SER A 337 -14.92 6.90 21.96
N ALA A 338 -15.90 6.60 22.82
CA ALA A 338 -17.17 5.94 22.43
C ALA A 338 -17.86 6.62 21.28
N LEU A 339 -18.02 7.93 21.40
CA LEU A 339 -18.79 8.72 20.46
C LEU A 339 -18.15 8.68 19.07
N TRP A 340 -16.82 8.70 19.04
CA TRP A 340 -16.06 8.54 17.80
C TRP A 340 -16.31 7.16 17.17
N PHE A 341 -16.25 6.10 17.97
CA PHE A 341 -16.49 4.73 17.48
C PHE A 341 -17.92 4.54 16.99
N GLU A 342 -18.93 4.96 17.76
CA GLU A 342 -20.34 4.86 17.37
C GLU A 342 -20.65 5.69 16.12
N SER A 343 -20.03 6.86 15.98
CA SER A 343 -20.14 7.67 14.77
C SER A 343 -19.57 6.93 13.55
N LEU A 344 -18.40 6.30 13.69
CA LEU A 344 -17.81 5.50 12.61
C LEU A 344 -18.68 4.28 12.29
N ALA A 345 -19.08 3.50 13.29
CA ALA A 345 -19.90 2.32 13.10
C ALA A 345 -21.26 2.66 12.47
N THR A 346 -21.85 3.79 12.82
CA THR A 346 -23.08 4.31 12.18
C THR A 346 -22.81 4.65 10.72
N GLN A 347 -21.76 5.43 10.43
CA GLN A 347 -21.39 5.77 9.04
C GLN A 347 -21.15 4.52 8.19
N LEU A 348 -20.48 3.50 8.74
CA LEU A 348 -20.23 2.23 8.06
C LEU A 348 -21.54 1.48 7.77
N ARG A 349 -22.44 1.37 8.75
CA ARG A 349 -23.75 0.71 8.54
C ARG A 349 -24.61 1.44 7.51
N GLU A 350 -24.61 2.77 7.51
CA GLU A 350 -25.28 3.59 6.49
C GLU A 350 -24.71 3.33 5.09
N ALA A 351 -23.42 3.01 4.99
CA ALA A 351 -22.76 2.58 3.77
C ALA A 351 -22.92 1.08 3.44
N GLY A 352 -23.72 0.34 4.22
CA GLY A 352 -23.91 -1.10 4.03
C GLY A 352 -22.69 -1.95 4.43
N VAL A 353 -21.80 -1.40 5.25
CA VAL A 353 -20.63 -2.08 5.82
C VAL A 353 -20.94 -2.60 7.21
N GLU A 354 -20.58 -3.86 7.47
CA GLU A 354 -20.67 -4.48 8.77
C GLU A 354 -19.39 -4.26 9.58
N PRO A 355 -19.43 -3.50 10.70
CA PRO A 355 -18.28 -3.34 11.56
C PRO A 355 -17.99 -4.63 12.34
N LEU A 356 -16.74 -5.08 12.33
CA LEU A 356 -16.23 -6.24 13.06
C LEU A 356 -15.25 -5.77 14.12
N ILE A 357 -15.61 -5.90 15.41
CA ILE A 357 -14.70 -5.54 16.51
C ILE A 357 -13.64 -6.61 16.68
N ASP A 358 -12.39 -6.20 16.61
CA ASP A 358 -11.24 -7.08 16.73
C ASP A 358 -10.18 -6.48 17.64
N GLY A 359 -10.06 -7.06 18.84
CA GLY A 359 -9.10 -6.64 19.84
C GLY A 359 -7.64 -6.88 19.53
N ARG A 360 -7.34 -7.61 18.46
CA ARG A 360 -5.97 -7.79 17.98
C ARG A 360 -5.65 -6.92 16.77
N SER A 361 -6.62 -6.16 16.26
CA SER A 361 -6.35 -5.24 15.17
C SER A 361 -5.48 -4.08 15.66
N LEU A 362 -4.37 -3.85 14.99
CA LEU A 362 -3.44 -2.76 15.26
C LEU A 362 -3.75 -1.52 14.40
N ASN A 363 -4.91 -1.49 13.73
CA ASN A 363 -5.23 -0.50 12.72
C ASN A 363 -5.92 0.76 13.25
N ALA A 364 -6.03 0.94 14.56
CA ALA A 364 -6.64 2.14 15.15
C ALA A 364 -6.09 3.44 14.56
N ASP A 365 -4.77 3.55 14.45
CA ASP A 365 -4.11 4.73 13.87
C ASP A 365 -4.38 4.91 12.39
N LYS A 366 -4.49 3.82 11.63
CA LYS A 366 -4.77 3.84 10.19
C LYS A 366 -6.22 4.25 9.92
N VAL A 367 -7.19 3.64 10.60
CA VAL A 367 -8.61 4.00 10.52
C VAL A 367 -8.81 5.47 10.88
N ARG A 368 -8.16 5.94 11.95
CA ARG A 368 -8.22 7.36 12.36
C ARG A 368 -7.68 8.33 11.32
N ARG A 369 -6.62 7.94 10.61
CA ARG A 369 -5.96 8.78 9.60
C ARG A 369 -6.59 8.60 8.22
N ASN A 370 -7.50 7.63 8.06
CA ASN A 370 -8.16 7.40 6.79
C ASN A 370 -9.00 8.62 6.43
N PRO A 371 -8.65 9.36 5.37
CA PRO A 371 -9.32 10.59 5.02
C PRO A 371 -10.74 10.35 4.52
N MET A 372 -11.18 9.11 4.29
CA MET A 372 -12.52 8.80 3.76
C MET A 372 -13.62 8.79 4.81
N PHE A 373 -13.29 8.71 6.10
CA PHE A 373 -14.31 8.74 7.15
C PHE A 373 -14.58 10.17 7.61
N LYS A 374 -15.87 10.51 7.77
CA LYS A 374 -16.32 11.80 8.29
C LYS A 374 -16.37 11.72 9.80
N LEU A 375 -15.22 11.85 10.43
CA LEU A 375 -15.14 11.78 11.89
C LEU A 375 -14.90 13.18 12.43
N ASN A 376 -15.90 13.71 13.14
CA ASN A 376 -15.76 14.95 13.89
C ASN A 376 -14.75 14.67 15.01
N ALA A 377 -13.53 15.21 14.86
CA ALA A 377 -12.42 14.97 15.77
C ALA A 377 -12.73 15.38 17.22
N ASP A 378 -13.70 16.26 17.42
CA ASP A 378 -13.93 16.93 18.70
C ASP A 378 -15.18 16.46 19.46
N GLY A 379 -15.92 15.45 18.98
CA GLY A 379 -17.20 15.09 19.59
C GLY A 379 -18.21 16.24 19.62
N GLY A 380 -17.97 17.31 18.85
CA GLY A 380 -18.87 18.43 18.69
C GLY A 380 -20.20 17.92 18.16
N ALA A 381 -21.27 18.22 18.89
CA ALA A 381 -22.63 17.85 18.55
C ALA A 381 -22.88 18.03 17.05
N ALA A 382 -23.54 17.05 16.43
CA ALA A 382 -23.97 17.15 15.04
C ALA A 382 -24.65 18.52 14.83
N PRO A 383 -24.34 19.25 13.73
CA PRO A 383 -25.07 20.47 13.44
C PRO A 383 -26.56 20.14 13.39
N PRO A 384 -27.43 20.99 13.98
CA PRO A 384 -28.86 20.73 13.98
C PRO A 384 -29.34 20.54 12.53
N PRO A 385 -30.33 19.66 12.28
CA PRO A 385 -30.87 19.49 10.95
C PRO A 385 -31.29 20.86 10.40
N PRO A 386 -31.11 21.12 9.09
CA PRO A 386 -31.51 22.37 8.49
C PRO A 386 -32.96 22.63 8.86
N SER A 387 -33.18 23.73 9.58
CA SER A 387 -34.51 24.19 9.95
C SER A 387 -35.34 24.25 8.67
N ARG A 388 -36.36 23.38 8.56
CA ARG A 388 -37.38 23.50 7.53
C ARG A 388 -37.97 24.90 7.70
N GLU A 389 -37.61 25.80 6.80
CA GLU A 389 -38.33 27.07 6.67
C GLU A 389 -39.81 26.72 6.50
N PRO A 390 -40.71 27.31 7.30
CA PRO A 390 -42.12 27.12 7.08
C PRO A 390 -42.43 27.68 5.71
N SER A 391 -42.90 26.79 4.83
CA SER A 391 -43.54 27.11 3.57
C SER A 391 -44.50 28.28 3.79
N GLY A 392 -44.10 29.46 3.32
CA GLY A 392 -44.93 30.66 3.38
C GLY A 392 -46.24 30.36 2.67
N GLN A 393 -47.33 30.43 3.42
CA GLN A 393 -48.66 30.57 2.86
C GLN A 393 -48.70 31.92 2.14
N HIS A 394 -48.74 31.89 0.81
CA HIS A 394 -49.27 33.03 0.07
C HIS A 394 -50.79 32.99 0.15
N VAL A 395 -51.35 33.89 0.96
CA VAL A 395 -52.71 34.40 0.84
C VAL A 395 -52.58 35.82 0.28
N GLY A 396 -53.24 36.08 -0.85
CA GLY A 396 -53.23 37.35 -1.57
C GLY A 396 -53.38 37.13 -3.06
#